data_AF-A0A2V7VMT9-F1
#
_entry.id   AF-A0A2V7VMT9-F1
#
_cell.length_a   1.000
_cell.length_b   1.000
_cell.length_c   1.000
_cell.angle_alpha   90.00
_cell.angle_beta   90.00
_cell.angle_gamma   90.00
#
_symmetry.space_group_name_H-M   'P 1'
#
loop_
_entity.id
_entity.type
_entity.pdbx_description
1 polymer ?
#
loop_
_entity_poly.entity_id
_entity_poly.type
_entity_poly.pdbx_seq_one_letter_code
_entity_poly.pdbx_strand_id
1 'polypeptide(L)'
;NIRWAKSLEEAGAHVIYGIQGYKTHAKVCLVVRRGPQGIERYVHLGTGNYNERTARVYTDFGLLTADRAFGEDASAFFNALTGYSDPPRMKKLAMAPTNLRERFLRLIERERRRAEEGQAAEIRAKVNSLVDEDIIRALYDASRAGVRIRLNVRGICCLRPGIKGVSDTIEVVSIVDRFLEHARIYQFRNGGDEEVYLSSADWMPRNLDRRIELLFPVAEPEPRRKVLEALDAMFLDNVKARRLMPDGSYKRKRPLKGEEPFRAQIHIYREAKRARERARAATSVAFEPVAAPAEKASSTG
;
A
#
# COMPACT_ATOMS: atom_id res chain seq x y z
N ASN A 1 21.47 -7.38 12.17
CA ASN A 1 21.25 -5.95 12.47
C ASN A 1 22.24 -5.38 13.47
N ILE A 2 22.58 -6.06 14.57
CA ILE A 2 23.54 -5.53 15.57
C ILE A 2 24.89 -5.12 14.97
N ARG A 3 25.50 -5.96 14.12
CA ARG A 3 26.76 -5.61 13.43
C ARG A 3 26.63 -4.37 12.54
N TRP A 4 25.54 -4.25 11.78
CA TRP A 4 25.27 -3.10 10.92
C TRP A 4 25.06 -1.81 11.72
N ALA A 5 24.36 -1.91 12.85
CA ALA A 5 24.15 -0.78 13.75
C ALA A 5 25.48 -0.25 14.26
N LYS A 6 26.38 -1.13 14.72
CA LYS A 6 27.72 -0.74 15.14
C LYS A 6 28.53 -0.06 14.03
N SER A 7 28.54 -0.62 12.82
CA SER A 7 29.24 0.02 11.69
C SER A 7 28.67 1.38 11.29
N LEU A 8 27.35 1.58 11.44
CA LEU A 8 26.70 2.87 11.20
C LEU A 8 27.04 3.88 12.30
N GLU A 9 27.05 3.46 13.56
CA GLU A 9 27.50 4.27 14.70
C GLU A 9 28.95 4.71 14.55
N GLU A 10 29.85 3.78 14.16
CA GLU A 10 31.26 4.06 13.86
C GLU A 10 31.43 5.07 12.71
N ALA A 11 30.48 5.12 11.76
CA ALA A 11 30.44 6.09 10.68
C ALA A 11 29.75 7.42 11.03
N GLY A 12 29.35 7.61 12.30
CA GLY A 12 28.73 8.84 12.80
C GLY A 12 27.21 8.89 12.73
N ALA A 13 26.55 7.78 12.38
CA ALA A 13 25.09 7.72 12.41
C ALA A 13 24.56 7.50 13.83
N HIS A 14 23.50 8.21 14.22
CA HIS A 14 22.78 7.91 15.45
C HIS A 14 21.82 6.74 15.20
N VAL A 15 22.12 5.56 15.76
CA VAL A 15 21.31 4.36 15.58
C VAL A 15 20.42 4.11 16.79
N ILE A 16 19.12 3.92 16.53
CA ILE A 16 18.13 3.60 17.55
C ILE A 16 17.61 2.19 17.29
N TYR A 17 17.73 1.33 18.29
CA TYR A 17 17.44 -0.10 18.16
C TYR A 17 15.94 -0.45 18.23
N GLY A 18 15.09 0.54 18.50
CA GLY A 18 13.63 0.42 18.59
C GLY A 18 13.09 0.93 19.93
N ILE A 19 11.78 0.78 20.12
CA ILE A 19 11.10 1.09 21.38
C ILE A 19 10.92 -0.20 22.18
N GLN A 20 11.21 -0.17 23.48
CA GLN A 20 11.03 -1.33 24.36
C GLN A 20 9.58 -1.85 24.29
N GLY A 21 9.41 -3.16 24.14
CA GLY A 21 8.11 -3.81 24.03
C GLY A 21 7.49 -3.81 22.63
N TYR A 22 8.02 -3.04 21.68
CA TYR A 22 7.49 -2.94 20.32
C TYR A 22 8.51 -3.32 19.26
N LYS A 23 8.03 -3.95 18.19
CA LYS A 23 8.84 -4.20 16.98
C LYS A 23 8.52 -3.17 15.91
N THR A 24 9.51 -2.41 15.47
CA THR A 24 9.35 -1.49 14.34
C THR A 24 9.20 -2.27 13.04
N HIS A 25 8.06 -2.13 12.39
CA HIS A 25 7.74 -2.78 11.12
C HIS A 25 7.22 -1.80 10.07
N ALA A 26 7.07 -0.51 10.40
CA ALA A 26 6.92 0.58 9.44
C ALA A 26 8.16 0.70 8.54
N LYS A 27 7.96 1.06 7.27
CA LYS A 27 9.04 1.32 6.31
C LYS A 27 8.91 2.74 5.83
N VAL A 28 9.71 3.59 6.45
CA VAL A 28 9.73 5.02 6.17
C VAL A 28 11.16 5.50 6.08
N CYS A 29 11.43 6.37 5.12
CA CYS A 29 12.69 7.10 4.99
C CYS A 29 12.34 8.57 4.83
N LEU A 30 13.02 9.43 5.59
CA LEU A 30 12.86 10.88 5.56
C LEU A 30 14.20 11.50 5.20
N VAL A 31 14.24 12.28 4.13
CA VAL A 31 15.38 13.12 3.77
C VAL A 31 14.99 14.56 4.04
N VAL A 32 15.78 15.22 4.89
CA VAL A 32 15.62 16.64 5.21
C VAL A 32 16.73 17.42 4.53
N ARG A 33 16.37 18.41 3.71
CA ARG A 33 17.31 19.23 2.95
C ARG A 33 17.06 20.70 3.26
N ARG A 34 18.13 21.47 3.41
CA ARG A 34 18.06 22.94 3.37
C ARG A 34 18.01 23.39 1.90
N GLY A 35 16.85 23.88 1.47
CA GLY A 35 16.63 24.50 0.18
C GLY A 35 16.66 26.04 0.25
N PRO A 36 16.52 26.74 -0.89
CA PRO A 36 16.52 28.20 -0.94
C PRO A 36 15.42 28.85 -0.09
N GLN A 37 14.27 28.18 0.03
CA GLN A 37 13.09 28.68 0.76
C GLN A 37 12.95 28.09 2.18
N GLY A 38 13.95 27.35 2.66
CA GLY A 38 13.95 26.77 4.01
C GLY A 38 14.10 25.25 4.02
N ILE A 39 13.44 24.59 4.97
CA ILE A 39 13.56 23.14 5.18
C ILE A 39 12.58 22.41 4.25
N GLU A 40 13.13 21.59 3.36
CA GLU A 40 12.40 20.68 2.48
C GLU A 40 12.49 19.25 3.01
N ARG A 41 11.42 18.48 2.84
CA ARG A 41 11.32 17.10 3.31
C ARG A 41 10.85 16.20 2.18
N TYR A 42 11.57 15.11 1.97
CA TYR A 42 11.20 14.04 1.04
C TYR A 42 10.98 12.77 1.84
N VAL A 43 9.83 12.14 1.62
CA VAL A 43 9.40 10.97 2.37
C VAL A 43 9.20 9.81 1.42
N HIS A 44 9.81 8.67 1.73
CA HIS A 44 9.45 7.38 1.15
C HIS A 44 8.68 6.55 2.17
N LEU A 45 7.51 6.02 1.79
CA LEU A 45 6.70 5.09 2.58
C LEU A 45 6.51 3.78 1.82
N GLY A 46 6.74 2.64 2.47
CA GLY A 46 6.70 1.32 1.83
C GLY A 46 5.77 0.31 2.51
N THR A 47 5.17 -0.57 1.72
CA THR A 47 4.46 -1.76 2.25
C THR A 47 5.43 -2.88 2.67
N GLY A 48 6.64 -2.88 2.10
CA GLY A 48 7.70 -3.87 2.32
C GLY A 48 9.06 -3.24 2.57
N ASN A 49 9.97 -4.05 3.11
CA ASN A 49 11.27 -3.63 3.62
C ASN A 49 12.27 -3.24 2.52
N TYR A 50 13.34 -2.55 2.91
CA TYR A 50 14.42 -2.12 2.02
C TYR A 50 15.43 -3.23 1.72
N ASN A 51 15.04 -4.50 1.78
CA ASN A 51 15.95 -5.62 1.52
C ASN A 51 15.92 -5.99 0.04
N GLU A 52 17.07 -5.84 -0.63
CA GLU A 52 17.24 -6.09 -2.06
C GLU A 52 16.89 -7.53 -2.47
N ARG A 53 17.13 -8.51 -1.60
CA ARG A 53 16.82 -9.92 -1.90
C ARG A 53 15.31 -10.14 -1.91
N THR A 54 14.60 -9.67 -0.89
CA THR A 54 13.15 -9.81 -0.82
C THR A 54 12.44 -8.97 -1.88
N ALA A 55 12.98 -7.81 -2.25
CA ALA A 55 12.44 -6.97 -3.33
C ALA A 55 12.39 -7.69 -4.69
N ARG A 56 13.21 -8.74 -4.92
CA ARG A 56 13.18 -9.54 -6.16
C ARG A 56 12.08 -10.62 -6.18
N VAL A 57 11.51 -10.94 -5.02
CA VAL A 57 10.55 -12.04 -4.86
C VAL A 57 9.23 -11.61 -4.24
N TYR A 58 9.16 -10.46 -3.57
CA TYR A 58 7.95 -9.93 -2.95
C TYR A 58 7.35 -8.84 -3.84
N THR A 59 6.03 -8.73 -3.84
CA THR A 59 5.32 -7.61 -4.47
C THR A 59 5.04 -6.54 -3.42
N ASP A 60 5.55 -5.32 -3.63
CA ASP A 60 5.41 -4.21 -2.69
C ASP A 60 5.20 -2.88 -3.42
N PHE A 61 4.59 -1.92 -2.72
CA PHE A 61 4.48 -0.54 -3.17
C PHE A 61 5.38 0.37 -2.33
N GLY A 62 5.95 1.38 -3.00
CA GLY A 62 6.63 2.52 -2.39
C GLY A 62 6.02 3.82 -2.89
N LEU A 63 5.69 4.72 -1.97
CA LEU A 63 5.27 6.10 -2.25
C LEU A 63 6.43 7.03 -1.92
N LEU A 64 6.93 7.75 -2.90
CA LEU A 64 7.90 8.84 -2.72
C LEU A 64 7.17 10.17 -2.90
N THR A 65 7.25 11.06 -1.92
CA THR A 65 6.52 12.34 -1.93
C THR A 65 7.33 13.46 -1.27
N ALA A 66 7.09 14.69 -1.72
CA ALA A 66 7.55 15.92 -1.08
C ALA A 66 6.38 16.71 -0.46
N ASP A 67 5.21 16.08 -0.34
CA ASP A 67 4.03 16.70 0.30
C ASP A 67 4.35 17.09 1.74
N ARG A 68 3.99 18.33 2.07
CA ARG A 68 4.33 18.95 3.36
C ARG A 68 3.72 18.19 4.54
N ALA A 69 2.47 17.74 4.42
CA ALA A 69 1.79 17.04 5.52
C ALA A 69 2.42 15.67 5.77
N PHE A 70 2.82 14.95 4.71
CA PHE A 70 3.61 13.73 4.83
C PHE A 70 4.97 13.98 5.49
N GLY A 71 5.68 15.06 5.12
CA GLY A 71 6.95 15.43 5.71
C GLY A 71 6.85 15.76 7.21
N GLU A 72 5.81 16.49 7.60
CA GLU A 72 5.54 16.84 9.00
C GLU A 72 5.20 15.59 9.82
N ASP A 73 4.31 14.73 9.33
CA ASP A 73 3.95 13.47 9.99
C ASP A 73 5.14 12.51 10.11
N ALA A 74 5.97 12.39 9.06
CA ALA A 74 7.17 11.56 9.11
C ALA A 74 8.19 12.09 10.13
N SER A 75 8.33 13.41 10.26
CA SER A 75 9.18 14.02 11.29
C SER A 75 8.64 13.73 12.69
N ALA A 76 7.32 13.88 12.89
CA ALA A 76 6.65 13.53 14.14
C ALA A 76 6.82 12.04 14.49
N PHE A 77 6.75 11.16 13.49
CA PHE A 77 6.96 9.73 13.65
C PHE A 77 8.38 9.43 14.15
N PHE A 78 9.41 9.98 13.50
CA PHE A 78 10.79 9.77 13.94
C PHE A 78 11.04 10.37 15.33
N ASN A 79 10.51 11.56 15.63
CA ASN A 79 10.62 12.17 16.95
C ASN A 79 9.98 11.32 18.06
N ALA A 80 8.85 10.67 17.79
CA ALA A 80 8.22 9.75 18.75
C ALA A 80 9.09 8.48 18.97
N LEU A 81 9.77 8.00 17.92
CA LEU A 81 10.70 6.87 18.05
C LEU A 81 11.98 7.22 18.82
N THR A 82 12.44 8.47 18.75
CA THR A 82 13.72 8.90 19.32
C THR A 82 13.59 9.57 20.69
N GLY A 83 12.46 10.22 20.97
CA GLY A 83 12.30 11.16 22.09
C GLY A 83 11.36 10.74 23.21
N TYR A 84 10.75 9.55 23.16
CA TYR A 84 9.75 9.09 24.14
C TYR A 84 8.57 10.07 24.36
N SER A 85 8.23 10.87 23.35
CA SER A 85 7.06 11.77 23.39
C SER A 85 5.86 11.11 22.72
N ASP A 86 4.66 11.39 23.23
CA ASP A 86 3.44 11.01 22.52
C ASP A 86 3.43 11.67 21.14
N PRO A 87 3.27 10.89 20.05
CA PRO A 87 3.21 11.46 18.72
C PRO A 87 1.99 12.39 18.62
N PRO A 88 2.14 13.60 18.08
CA PRO A 88 1.00 14.47 17.83
C PRO A 88 0.02 13.80 16.88
N ARG A 89 -1.22 14.30 16.84
CA ARG A 89 -2.22 13.85 15.88
C ARG A 89 -1.70 14.03 14.46
N MET A 90 -1.40 12.90 13.81
CA MET A 90 -0.94 12.83 12.43
C MET A 90 -2.02 13.35 11.46
N LYS A 91 -1.59 14.06 10.42
CA LYS A 91 -2.46 14.68 9.42
C LYS A 91 -2.91 13.69 8.33
N LYS A 92 -1.98 12.87 7.85
CA LYS A 92 -2.14 11.89 6.77
C LYS A 92 -1.88 10.47 7.25
N LEU A 93 -0.87 10.27 8.09
CA LEU A 93 -0.49 8.94 8.57
C LEU A 93 -1.42 8.45 9.69
N ALA A 94 -1.60 7.14 9.79
CA ALA A 94 -2.09 6.49 11.00
C ALA A 94 -1.04 5.47 11.47
N MET A 95 -0.87 5.34 12.78
CA MET A 95 0.23 4.61 13.39
C MET A 95 -0.28 3.56 14.38
N ALA A 96 0.31 2.37 14.35
CA ALA A 96 0.18 1.40 15.43
C ALA A 96 1.30 1.61 16.47
N PRO A 97 1.04 1.38 17.76
CA PRO A 97 -0.21 0.87 18.34
C PRO A 97 -1.25 1.97 18.66
N THR A 98 -0.99 3.22 18.31
CA THR A 98 -1.77 4.36 18.86
C THR A 98 -3.18 4.46 18.30
N ASN A 99 -3.35 4.54 16.98
CA ASN A 99 -4.66 4.83 16.38
C ASN A 99 -4.99 4.01 15.12
N LEU A 100 -4.13 3.07 14.73
CA LEU A 100 -4.29 2.34 13.48
C LEU A 100 -5.55 1.45 13.45
N ARG A 101 -5.79 0.68 14.52
CA ARG A 101 -7.00 -0.16 14.67
C ARG A 101 -8.26 0.68 14.56
N GLU A 102 -8.33 1.74 15.37
CA GLU A 102 -9.46 2.67 15.41
C GLU A 102 -9.68 3.36 14.05
N ARG A 103 -8.59 3.68 13.32
CA ARG A 103 -8.70 4.22 11.95
C ARG A 103 -9.37 3.23 11.01
N PHE A 104 -8.99 1.96 11.00
CA PHE A 104 -9.66 0.96 10.18
C PHE A 104 -11.13 0.76 10.57
N LEU A 105 -11.43 0.66 11.86
CA LEU A 105 -12.79 0.51 12.35
C LEU A 105 -13.69 1.67 11.91
N ARG A 106 -13.21 2.92 12.01
CA ARG A 106 -13.95 4.10 11.51
C ARG A 106 -14.17 4.08 10.00
N LEU A 107 -13.19 3.62 9.21
CA LEU A 107 -13.33 3.52 7.75
C LEU A 107 -14.38 2.47 7.36
N ILE A 108 -14.39 1.32 8.05
CA ILE A 108 -15.38 0.25 7.84
C ILE A 108 -16.77 0.72 8.28
N GLU A 109 -16.87 1.34 9.46
CA GLU A 109 -18.11 1.89 10.00
C GLU A 109 -18.72 2.94 9.08
N ARG A 110 -17.90 3.78 8.44
CA ARG A 110 -18.39 4.77 7.46
C ARG A 110 -19.05 4.09 6.26
N GLU A 111 -18.45 3.03 5.71
CA GLU A 111 -19.08 2.28 4.61
C GLU A 111 -20.36 1.58 5.07
N ARG A 112 -20.39 1.03 6.30
CA ARG A 112 -21.60 0.44 6.89
C ARG A 112 -22.75 1.45 6.93
N ARG A 113 -22.53 2.64 7.52
CA ARG A 113 -23.56 3.70 7.60
C ARG A 113 -24.07 4.13 6.23
N ARG A 114 -23.17 4.29 5.26
CA ARG A 114 -23.57 4.63 3.89
C ARG A 114 -24.48 3.56 3.27
N ALA A 115 -24.20 2.28 3.52
CA ALA A 115 -25.07 1.19 3.05
C ALA A 115 -26.44 1.21 3.73
N GLU A 116 -26.49 1.48 5.04
CA GLU A 116 -27.76 1.63 5.80
C GLU A 116 -28.60 2.81 5.28
N GLU A 117 -27.95 3.87 4.81
CA GLU A 117 -28.59 5.02 4.13
C GLU A 117 -28.98 4.72 2.67
N GLY A 118 -28.81 3.49 2.19
CA GLY A 118 -29.14 3.07 0.82
C GLY A 118 -28.13 3.53 -0.24
N GLN A 119 -26.97 4.07 0.16
CA GLN A 119 -25.91 4.44 -0.77
C GLN A 119 -25.08 3.22 -1.18
N ALA A 120 -24.49 3.28 -2.37
CA ALA A 120 -23.54 2.27 -2.79
C ALA A 120 -22.27 2.32 -1.91
N ALA A 121 -21.97 1.22 -1.24
CA ALA A 121 -20.81 1.06 -0.36
C ALA A 121 -19.97 -0.16 -0.78
N GLU A 122 -18.65 -0.01 -0.78
CA GLU A 122 -17.73 -1.10 -1.11
C GLU A 122 -16.45 -0.98 -0.31
N ILE A 123 -15.97 -2.13 0.17
CA ILE A 123 -14.65 -2.30 0.77
C ILE A 123 -13.87 -3.32 -0.05
N ARG A 124 -12.66 -2.95 -0.47
CA ARG A 124 -11.72 -3.87 -1.10
C ARG A 124 -10.41 -3.85 -0.34
N ALA A 125 -9.91 -5.02 0.03
CA ALA A 125 -8.63 -5.08 0.73
C ALA A 125 -7.75 -6.20 0.19
N LYS A 126 -6.44 -5.95 0.21
CA LYS A 126 -5.39 -6.93 0.02
C LYS A 126 -4.54 -6.94 1.28
N VAL A 127 -4.42 -8.10 1.93
CA VAL A 127 -3.58 -8.30 3.11
C VAL A 127 -2.90 -9.66 3.06
N ASN A 128 -1.82 -9.83 3.82
CA ASN A 128 -1.21 -11.14 3.96
C ASN A 128 -2.00 -12.00 4.95
N SER A 129 -2.59 -11.40 5.97
CA SER A 129 -3.35 -12.11 6.99
C SER A 129 -4.47 -11.26 7.57
N LEU A 130 -5.59 -11.92 7.87
CA LEU A 130 -6.77 -11.36 8.53
C LEU A 130 -7.15 -12.28 9.69
N VAL A 131 -6.82 -11.84 10.90
CA VAL A 131 -6.97 -12.60 12.15
C VAL A 131 -7.64 -11.75 13.24
N ASP A 132 -7.56 -10.44 13.12
CA ASP A 132 -8.04 -9.53 14.14
C ASP A 132 -9.56 -9.57 14.34
N GLU A 133 -9.99 -9.81 15.58
CA GLU A 133 -11.39 -10.07 15.91
C GLU A 133 -12.29 -8.84 15.70
N ASP A 134 -11.85 -7.65 16.15
CA ASP A 134 -12.64 -6.42 16.02
C ASP A 134 -12.85 -6.07 14.55
N ILE A 135 -11.79 -6.17 13.75
CA ILE A 135 -11.86 -5.93 12.31
C ILE A 135 -12.79 -6.95 11.63
N ILE A 136 -12.70 -8.25 11.99
CA ILE A 136 -13.58 -9.29 11.43
C ILE A 136 -15.04 -9.03 11.79
N ARG A 137 -15.33 -8.68 13.05
CA ARG A 137 -16.68 -8.32 13.50
C ARG A 137 -17.21 -7.10 12.73
N ALA A 138 -16.41 -6.04 12.61
CA ALA A 138 -16.79 -4.85 11.83
C ALA A 138 -17.06 -5.17 10.35
N LEU A 139 -16.29 -6.06 9.73
CA LEU A 139 -16.55 -6.50 8.35
C LEU A 139 -17.85 -7.31 8.22
N TYR A 140 -18.17 -8.16 9.21
CA TYR A 140 -19.47 -8.84 9.23
C TYR A 140 -20.62 -7.85 9.43
N ASP A 141 -20.47 -6.87 10.31
CA ASP A 141 -21.48 -5.84 10.54
C ASP A 141 -21.73 -5.00 9.27
N ALA A 142 -20.65 -4.61 8.58
CA ALA A 142 -20.72 -3.97 7.27
C ALA A 142 -21.40 -4.87 6.21
N SER A 143 -21.11 -6.17 6.21
CA SER A 143 -21.76 -7.11 5.29
C SER A 143 -23.27 -7.21 5.53
N ARG A 144 -23.71 -7.27 6.79
CA ARG A 144 -25.14 -7.29 7.15
C ARG A 144 -25.87 -6.03 6.76
N ALA A 145 -25.19 -4.88 6.75
CA ALA A 145 -25.72 -3.62 6.23
C ALA A 145 -25.78 -3.54 4.70
N GLY A 146 -25.23 -4.53 3.97
CA GLY A 146 -25.23 -4.56 2.51
C GLY A 146 -23.97 -4.01 1.84
N VAL A 147 -22.92 -3.68 2.59
CA VAL A 147 -21.63 -3.27 2.01
C VAL A 147 -21.06 -4.43 1.19
N ARG A 148 -20.66 -4.19 -0.06
CA ARG A 148 -19.95 -5.19 -0.86
C ARG A 148 -18.49 -5.29 -0.40
N ILE A 149 -18.02 -6.48 -0.05
CA ILE A 149 -16.67 -6.65 0.51
C ILE A 149 -15.88 -7.68 -0.32
N ARG A 150 -14.73 -7.27 -0.87
CA ARG A 150 -13.82 -8.14 -1.62
C ARG A 150 -12.44 -8.17 -0.98
N LEU A 151 -11.97 -9.34 -0.58
CA LEU A 151 -10.72 -9.51 0.16
C LEU A 151 -9.74 -10.41 -0.62
N ASN A 152 -8.52 -9.94 -0.84
CA ASN A 152 -7.39 -10.75 -1.26
C ASN A 152 -6.52 -11.07 -0.04
N VAL A 153 -6.64 -12.28 0.51
CA VAL A 153 -5.88 -12.72 1.70
C VAL A 153 -5.03 -13.92 1.31
N ARG A 154 -3.70 -13.73 1.17
CA ARG A 154 -2.85 -14.83 0.71
C ARG A 154 -2.59 -15.90 1.78
N GLY A 155 -2.49 -15.48 3.03
CA GLY A 155 -2.03 -16.29 4.16
C GLY A 155 -3.19 -16.68 5.06
N ILE A 156 -3.07 -16.40 6.36
CA ILE A 156 -4.06 -16.79 7.36
C ILE A 156 -5.31 -15.91 7.23
N CYS A 157 -6.48 -16.53 7.13
CA CYS A 157 -7.77 -15.85 7.13
C CYS A 157 -8.71 -16.53 8.13
N CYS A 158 -9.03 -15.85 9.24
CA CYS A 158 -9.99 -16.33 10.24
C CYS A 158 -11.43 -15.89 9.90
N LEU A 159 -11.61 -14.95 8.97
CA LEU A 159 -12.92 -14.58 8.44
C LEU A 159 -13.48 -15.71 7.57
N ARG A 160 -14.78 -15.99 7.73
CA ARG A 160 -15.53 -16.97 6.93
C ARG A 160 -16.54 -16.25 6.01
N PRO A 161 -16.36 -16.30 4.68
CA PRO A 161 -17.30 -15.69 3.73
C PRO A 161 -18.54 -16.56 3.50
N GLY A 162 -19.65 -15.96 3.07
CA GLY A 162 -20.87 -16.66 2.64
C GLY A 162 -21.67 -17.35 3.75
N ILE A 163 -21.54 -16.90 4.99
CA ILE A 163 -22.44 -17.29 6.08
C ILE A 163 -23.73 -16.50 5.93
N LYS A 164 -24.85 -17.21 5.79
CA LYS A 164 -26.18 -16.62 5.62
C LYS A 164 -26.51 -15.65 6.75
N GLY A 165 -26.88 -14.42 6.39
CA GLY A 165 -27.22 -13.32 7.31
C GLY A 165 -26.03 -12.68 8.02
N VAL A 166 -24.78 -13.05 7.67
CA VAL A 166 -23.57 -12.57 8.37
C VAL A 166 -22.49 -12.09 7.41
N SER A 167 -22.22 -12.85 6.35
CA SER A 167 -21.15 -12.56 5.40
C SER A 167 -21.53 -12.82 3.94
N ASP A 168 -22.81 -12.64 3.61
CA ASP A 168 -23.37 -12.87 2.27
C ASP A 168 -22.69 -12.02 1.19
N THR A 169 -22.26 -10.81 1.54
CA THR A 169 -21.64 -9.86 0.60
C THR A 169 -20.11 -9.92 0.59
N ILE A 170 -19.51 -10.85 1.34
CA ILE A 170 -18.06 -11.00 1.47
C ILE A 170 -17.54 -12.07 0.51
N GLU A 171 -16.64 -11.68 -0.38
CA GLU A 171 -15.83 -12.60 -1.18
C GLU A 171 -14.38 -12.56 -0.73
N VAL A 172 -13.77 -13.73 -0.53
CA VAL A 172 -12.35 -13.86 -0.21
C VAL A 172 -11.66 -14.70 -1.28
N VAL A 173 -10.58 -14.15 -1.85
CA VAL A 173 -9.67 -14.85 -2.75
C VAL A 173 -8.26 -14.88 -2.17
N SER A 174 -7.50 -15.93 -2.46
CA SER A 174 -6.09 -16.08 -2.14
C SER A 174 -5.31 -16.31 -3.42
N ILE A 175 -4.25 -15.54 -3.65
CA ILE A 175 -3.32 -15.74 -4.77
C ILE A 175 -1.98 -16.19 -4.19
N VAL A 176 -1.57 -17.38 -4.63
CA VAL A 176 -0.21 -17.91 -4.41
C VAL A 176 0.37 -18.21 -5.78
N ASP A 177 1.40 -17.47 -6.16
CA ASP A 177 2.04 -17.56 -7.46
C ASP A 177 3.56 -17.36 -7.34
N ARG A 178 4.25 -17.07 -8.45
CA ARG A 178 5.72 -16.96 -8.51
C ARG A 178 6.26 -15.93 -7.52
N PHE A 179 5.68 -14.73 -7.48
CA PHE A 179 6.03 -13.71 -6.50
C PHE A 179 5.16 -13.85 -5.25
N LEU A 180 5.75 -13.53 -4.10
CA LEU A 180 5.04 -13.50 -2.83
C LEU A 180 4.21 -12.23 -2.74
N GLU A 181 2.89 -12.38 -2.73
CA GLU A 181 1.95 -11.26 -2.62
C GLU A 181 2.09 -10.56 -1.25
N HIS A 182 2.86 -9.48 -1.15
CA HIS A 182 3.26 -8.91 0.15
C HIS A 182 2.63 -7.55 0.46
N ALA A 183 2.31 -6.75 -0.56
CA ALA A 183 1.66 -5.47 -0.42
C ALA A 183 0.36 -5.56 0.39
N ARG A 184 0.10 -4.53 1.22
CA ARG A 184 -1.21 -4.31 1.85
C ARG A 184 -1.87 -3.08 1.27
N ILE A 185 -3.07 -3.27 0.72
CA ILE A 185 -3.86 -2.25 0.04
C ILE A 185 -5.26 -2.24 0.66
N TYR A 186 -5.81 -1.07 0.92
CA TYR A 186 -7.16 -0.90 1.44
C TYR A 186 -7.88 0.16 0.63
N GLN A 187 -9.02 -0.17 0.06
CA GLN A 187 -9.88 0.76 -0.67
C GLN A 187 -11.26 0.79 0.00
N PHE A 188 -11.80 1.99 0.12
CA PHE A 188 -13.13 2.29 0.65
C PHE A 188 -13.83 3.22 -0.35
N ARG A 189 -15.07 2.90 -0.73
CA ARG A 189 -15.80 3.62 -1.78
C ARG A 189 -16.17 5.05 -1.38
N ASN A 190 -16.47 5.29 -0.11
CA ASN A 190 -16.72 6.60 0.49
C ASN A 190 -17.71 7.47 -0.32
N GLY A 191 -18.84 6.90 -0.73
CA GLY A 191 -19.87 7.64 -1.47
C GLY A 191 -19.44 8.09 -2.88
N GLY A 192 -18.38 7.51 -3.44
CA GLY A 192 -17.85 7.82 -4.78
C GLY A 192 -16.53 8.56 -4.76
N ASP A 193 -16.15 9.19 -3.65
CA ASP A 193 -14.80 9.76 -3.47
C ASP A 193 -13.86 8.71 -2.87
N GLU A 194 -13.47 7.75 -3.72
CA GLU A 194 -12.74 6.56 -3.31
C GLU A 194 -11.43 6.89 -2.58
N GLU A 195 -11.29 6.34 -1.39
CA GLU A 195 -10.08 6.44 -0.59
C GLU A 195 -9.26 5.16 -0.71
N VAL A 196 -7.98 5.30 -1.06
CA VAL A 196 -7.03 4.20 -1.18
C VAL A 196 -5.89 4.41 -0.21
N TYR A 197 -5.52 3.35 0.49
CA TYR A 197 -4.44 3.34 1.46
C TYR A 197 -3.48 2.19 1.21
N LEU A 198 -2.23 2.43 1.55
CA LEU A 198 -1.18 1.42 1.63
C LEU A 198 -0.72 1.32 3.09
N SER A 199 -0.26 0.13 3.50
CA SER A 199 0.23 -0.07 4.85
C SER A 199 1.37 -1.07 4.94
N SER A 200 2.14 -0.94 6.01
CA SER A 200 3.04 -1.99 6.48
C SER A 200 2.34 -3.06 7.35
N ALA A 201 1.14 -2.76 7.87
CA ALA A 201 0.36 -3.65 8.73
C ALA A 201 -0.56 -4.57 7.92
N ASP A 202 -0.68 -5.80 8.42
CA ASP A 202 -1.82 -6.70 8.16
C ASP A 202 -2.89 -6.49 9.26
N TRP A 203 -4.07 -7.08 9.08
CA TRP A 203 -5.14 -7.11 10.09
C TRP A 203 -4.92 -8.27 11.07
N MET A 204 -3.87 -8.15 11.90
CA MET A 204 -3.59 -9.07 13.01
C MET A 204 -3.36 -8.30 14.31
N PRO A 205 -3.72 -8.86 15.48
CA PRO A 205 -3.53 -8.18 16.77
C PRO A 205 -2.08 -7.71 16.99
N ARG A 206 -1.09 -8.55 16.68
CA ARG A 206 0.33 -8.18 16.80
C ARG A 206 0.75 -7.00 15.91
N ASN A 207 0.10 -6.78 14.76
CA ASN A 207 0.39 -5.66 13.88
C ASN A 207 -0.28 -4.38 14.38
N LEU A 208 -1.47 -4.50 14.93
CA LEU A 208 -2.27 -3.37 15.39
C LEU A 208 -1.88 -2.91 16.81
N ASP A 209 -1.41 -3.81 17.67
CA ASP A 209 -1.22 -3.52 19.11
C ASP A 209 0.23 -3.67 19.60
N ARG A 210 1.08 -4.44 18.91
CA ARG A 210 2.44 -4.80 19.40
C ARG A 210 3.57 -4.40 18.45
N ARG A 211 3.25 -3.71 17.36
CA ARG A 211 4.20 -3.27 16.35
C ARG A 211 4.00 -1.81 16.05
N ILE A 212 5.10 -1.19 15.63
CA ILE A 212 5.05 0.14 15.06
C ILE A 212 4.85 -0.03 13.56
N GLU A 213 3.65 0.31 13.10
CA GLU A 213 3.22 0.19 11.71
C GLU A 213 2.65 1.52 11.22
N LEU A 214 2.63 1.73 9.91
CA LEU A 214 2.05 2.92 9.29
C LEU A 214 0.99 2.55 8.26
N LEU A 215 -0.08 3.34 8.21
CA LEU A 215 -1.06 3.40 7.13
C LEU A 215 -1.00 4.79 6.52
N PHE A 216 -0.99 4.86 5.20
CA PHE A 216 -0.88 6.13 4.48
C PHE A 216 -1.80 6.18 3.25
N PRO A 217 -2.45 7.33 3.00
CA PRO A 217 -3.34 7.48 1.86
C PRO A 217 -2.54 7.65 0.56
N VAL A 218 -3.13 7.18 -0.54
CA VAL A 218 -2.70 7.45 -1.90
C VAL A 218 -3.74 8.37 -2.53
N ALA A 219 -3.58 9.68 -2.30
CA ALA A 219 -4.57 10.69 -2.70
C ALA A 219 -4.39 11.13 -4.17
N GLU A 220 -3.16 11.15 -4.66
CA GLU A 220 -2.87 11.62 -6.01
C GLU A 220 -3.50 10.71 -7.08
N PRO A 221 -4.19 11.26 -8.09
CA PRO A 221 -4.98 10.46 -9.03
C PRO A 221 -4.20 9.37 -9.75
N GLU A 222 -2.98 9.65 -10.20
CA GLU A 222 -2.18 8.72 -11.00
C GLU A 222 -1.61 7.56 -10.16
N PRO A 223 -0.94 7.80 -9.01
CA PRO A 223 -0.58 6.72 -8.09
C PRO A 223 -1.79 5.92 -7.59
N ARG A 224 -2.90 6.59 -7.28
CA ARG A 224 -4.14 5.93 -6.82
C ARG A 224 -4.66 4.96 -7.87
N ARG A 225 -4.74 5.39 -9.14
CA ARG A 225 -5.16 4.55 -10.26
C ARG A 225 -4.29 3.31 -10.38
N LYS A 226 -2.96 3.44 -10.34
CA LYS A 226 -2.03 2.29 -10.42
C LYS A 226 -2.24 1.26 -9.31
N VAL A 227 -2.48 1.74 -8.09
CA VAL A 227 -2.76 0.86 -6.94
C VAL A 227 -4.09 0.13 -7.13
N LEU A 228 -5.12 0.83 -7.61
CA LEU A 228 -6.43 0.24 -7.91
C LEU A 228 -6.36 -0.79 -9.04
N GLU A 229 -5.66 -0.49 -10.15
CA GLU A 229 -5.45 -1.43 -11.27
C GLU A 229 -4.77 -2.73 -10.79
N ALA A 230 -3.75 -2.61 -9.92
CA ALA A 230 -3.11 -3.77 -9.32
C ALA A 230 -4.05 -4.57 -8.41
N LEU A 231 -4.89 -3.87 -7.62
CA LEU A 231 -5.89 -4.50 -6.77
C LEU A 231 -7.00 -5.16 -7.60
N ASP A 232 -7.42 -4.57 -8.72
CA ASP A 232 -8.38 -5.14 -9.68
C ASP A 232 -7.84 -6.42 -10.28
N ALA A 233 -6.58 -6.42 -10.71
CA ALA A 233 -5.93 -7.60 -11.26
C ALA A 233 -5.97 -8.79 -10.28
N MET A 234 -5.87 -8.55 -8.96
CA MET A 234 -5.99 -9.61 -7.95
C MET A 234 -7.39 -10.26 -7.91
N PHE A 235 -8.45 -9.51 -8.18
CA PHE A 235 -9.81 -10.05 -8.17
C PHE A 235 -10.21 -10.65 -9.53
N LEU A 236 -9.64 -10.14 -10.61
CA LEU A 236 -9.82 -10.65 -11.98
C LEU A 236 -9.07 -11.96 -12.24
N ASP A 237 -8.05 -12.28 -11.45
CA ASP A 237 -7.28 -13.51 -11.62
C ASP A 237 -8.19 -14.76 -11.63
N ASN A 238 -8.12 -15.52 -12.72
CA ASN A 238 -8.86 -16.75 -12.93
C ASN A 238 -7.91 -17.95 -13.22
N VAL A 239 -6.60 -17.76 -12.99
CA VAL A 239 -5.56 -18.77 -13.24
C VAL A 239 -4.94 -19.27 -11.93
N LYS A 240 -4.60 -18.38 -11.00
CA LYS A 240 -3.89 -18.66 -9.74
C LYS A 240 -4.73 -18.41 -8.51
N ALA A 241 -5.74 -17.54 -8.60
CA ALA A 241 -6.64 -17.26 -7.49
C ALA A 241 -7.40 -18.51 -7.04
N ARG A 242 -7.55 -18.63 -5.72
CA ARG A 242 -8.41 -19.61 -5.05
C ARG A 242 -9.42 -18.87 -4.21
N ARG A 243 -10.70 -19.13 -4.42
CA ARG A 243 -11.80 -18.59 -3.61
C ARG A 243 -11.92 -19.41 -2.32
N LEU A 244 -12.01 -18.73 -1.18
CA LEU A 244 -12.35 -19.34 0.10
C LEU A 244 -13.86 -19.59 0.14
N MET A 245 -14.24 -20.83 0.42
CA MET A 245 -15.62 -21.28 0.53
C MET A 245 -16.12 -21.21 1.98
N PRO A 246 -17.44 -21.21 2.22
CA PRO A 246 -18.00 -21.11 3.58
C PRO A 246 -17.57 -22.24 4.53
N ASP A 247 -17.26 -23.41 3.99
CA ASP A 247 -16.76 -24.59 4.71
C ASP A 247 -15.25 -24.50 5.06
N GLY A 248 -14.58 -23.42 4.68
CA GLY A 248 -13.14 -23.23 4.89
C GLY A 248 -12.25 -23.84 3.79
N SER A 249 -12.84 -24.55 2.82
CA SER A 249 -12.10 -25.09 1.68
C SER A 249 -11.73 -23.99 0.67
N TYR A 250 -10.66 -24.22 -0.10
CA TYR A 250 -10.25 -23.31 -1.17
C TYR A 250 -10.49 -23.94 -2.54
N LYS A 251 -11.27 -23.28 -3.39
CA LYS A 251 -11.51 -23.69 -4.78
C LYS A 251 -10.77 -22.78 -5.74
N ARG A 252 -9.92 -23.38 -6.59
CA ARG A 252 -9.20 -22.63 -7.63
C ARG A 252 -10.20 -22.04 -8.63
N LYS A 253 -10.11 -20.73 -8.88
CA LYS A 253 -10.83 -20.08 -9.98
C LYS A 253 -10.31 -20.66 -11.30
N ARG A 254 -11.21 -20.89 -12.24
CA ARG A 254 -10.89 -21.32 -13.59
C ARG A 254 -11.59 -20.36 -14.56
N PRO A 255 -11.00 -20.07 -15.73
CA PRO A 255 -11.70 -19.31 -16.75
C PRO A 255 -12.99 -20.05 -17.13
N LEU A 256 -14.09 -19.31 -17.28
CA LEU A 256 -15.33 -19.84 -17.82
C LEU A 256 -15.18 -20.14 -19.32
N LYS A 257 -16.15 -20.87 -19.90
CA LYS A 257 -16.15 -21.15 -21.34
C LYS A 257 -16.22 -19.82 -22.11
N GLY A 258 -15.21 -19.57 -22.95
CA GLY A 258 -15.09 -18.33 -23.72
C GLY A 258 -14.41 -17.17 -22.97
N GLU A 259 -13.97 -17.36 -21.73
CA GLU A 259 -13.21 -16.37 -20.97
C GLU A 259 -11.70 -16.61 -21.15
N GLU A 260 -10.97 -15.53 -21.42
CA GLU A 260 -9.51 -15.60 -21.56
C GLU A 260 -8.82 -15.83 -20.20
N PRO A 261 -7.73 -16.61 -20.16
CA PRO A 261 -6.92 -16.76 -18.96
C PRO A 261 -6.29 -15.42 -18.51
N PHE A 262 -6.66 -14.96 -17.32
CA PHE A 262 -6.12 -13.78 -16.67
C PHE A 262 -5.27 -14.16 -15.46
N ARG A 263 -3.97 -13.88 -15.53
CA ARG A 263 -3.00 -14.11 -14.45
C ARG A 263 -2.42 -12.78 -13.96
N ALA A 264 -2.74 -12.40 -12.73
CA ALA A 264 -2.50 -11.07 -12.19
C ALA A 264 -1.03 -10.62 -12.27
N GLN A 265 -0.10 -11.47 -11.82
CA GLN A 265 1.33 -11.13 -11.82
C GLN A 265 1.89 -10.88 -13.24
N ILE A 266 1.39 -11.62 -14.24
CA ILE A 266 1.79 -11.43 -15.63
C ILE A 266 1.19 -10.15 -16.21
N HIS A 267 -0.08 -9.87 -15.89
CA HIS A 267 -0.74 -8.63 -16.30
C HIS A 267 0.00 -7.40 -15.75
N ILE A 268 0.23 -7.36 -14.43
CA ILE A 268 0.94 -6.25 -13.76
C ILE A 268 2.35 -6.07 -14.33
N TYR A 269 3.08 -7.17 -14.57
CA TYR A 269 4.40 -7.11 -15.20
C TYR A 269 4.35 -6.46 -16.60
N ARG A 270 3.38 -6.84 -17.44
CA ARG A 270 3.21 -6.28 -18.79
C ARG A 270 2.89 -4.80 -18.74
N GLU A 271 2.00 -4.38 -17.85
CA GLU A 271 1.65 -2.96 -17.67
C GLU A 271 2.85 -2.14 -17.19
N ALA A 272 3.62 -2.65 -16.22
CA ALA A 272 4.84 -2.01 -15.76
C ALA A 272 5.90 -1.89 -16.88
N LYS A 273 6.05 -2.93 -17.70
CA LYS A 273 6.96 -2.90 -18.86
C LYS A 273 6.55 -1.83 -19.88
N ARG A 274 5.25 -1.77 -20.23
CA ARG A 274 4.69 -0.76 -21.15
C ARG A 274 4.85 0.66 -20.60
N ALA A 275 4.59 0.86 -19.31
CA ALA A 275 4.77 2.17 -18.66
C ALA A 275 6.23 2.63 -18.73
N ARG A 276 7.19 1.72 -18.51
CA ARG A 276 8.63 2.01 -18.64
C ARG A 276 9.02 2.38 -20.07
N GLU A 277 8.49 1.68 -21.07
CA GLU A 277 8.74 1.97 -22.49
C GLU A 277 8.20 3.34 -22.89
N ARG A 278 6.96 3.68 -22.47
CA ARG A 278 6.37 5.01 -22.68
C ARG A 278 7.19 6.13 -22.04
N ALA A 279 7.64 5.95 -20.79
CA ALA A 279 8.47 6.93 -20.10
C ALA A 279 9.81 7.17 -20.81
N ARG A 280 10.45 6.09 -21.31
CA ARG A 280 11.69 6.21 -22.09
C ARG A 280 11.47 6.97 -23.40
N ALA A 281 10.41 6.65 -24.14
CA ALA A 281 10.08 7.35 -25.38
C ALA A 281 9.75 8.84 -25.17
N ALA A 282 9.10 9.18 -24.05
CA ALA A 282 8.82 10.58 -23.70
C ALA A 282 10.08 11.37 -23.30
N THR A 283 11.09 10.69 -22.75
CA THR A 283 12.36 11.31 -22.33
C THR A 283 13.35 11.47 -23.49
N SER A 284 13.17 10.72 -24.59
CA SER A 284 14.07 10.74 -25.75
C SER A 284 13.86 11.90 -26.72
N VAL A 285 13.06 12.92 -26.37
CA VAL A 285 13.02 14.17 -27.14
C VAL A 285 14.28 14.97 -26.78
N ALA A 286 15.39 14.66 -27.44
CA ALA A 286 16.61 15.43 -27.37
C ALA A 286 16.41 16.73 -28.15
N PHE A 287 16.65 17.88 -27.51
CA PHE A 287 16.78 19.15 -28.23
C PHE A 287 18.11 19.15 -28.97
N GLU A 288 18.08 19.26 -30.30
CA GLU A 288 19.28 19.53 -31.09
C GLU A 288 19.60 21.02 -31.04
N PRO A 289 20.78 21.43 -30.53
CA PRO A 289 21.20 22.83 -30.61
C PRO A 289 21.46 23.17 -32.08
N VAL A 290 20.80 24.21 -32.60
CA VAL A 290 21.13 24.76 -33.91
C VAL A 290 22.46 25.51 -33.76
N ALA A 291 23.53 24.97 -34.34
CA ALA A 291 24.81 25.68 -34.42
C ALA A 291 24.67 26.91 -35.33
N ALA A 292 25.29 28.02 -34.93
CA ALA A 292 25.30 29.24 -35.73
C ALA A 292 25.91 28.97 -37.12
N PRO A 293 25.37 29.55 -38.20
CA PRO A 293 25.94 29.37 -39.53
C PRO A 293 27.39 29.87 -39.54
N ALA A 294 28.30 29.03 -40.03
CA ALA A 294 29.71 29.38 -40.14
C ALA A 294 29.88 30.65 -41.00
N GLU A 295 30.55 31.66 -40.44
CA GLU A 295 30.94 32.86 -41.18
C GLU A 295 31.75 32.44 -42.41
N LYS A 296 31.24 32.79 -43.60
CA LYS A 296 32.00 32.66 -44.84
C LYS A 296 33.22 33.58 -44.70
N ALA A 297 34.41 32.99 -44.61
CA ALA A 297 35.65 33.71 -44.69
C ALA A 297 35.66 34.54 -45.99
N SER A 298 35.63 35.86 -45.81
CA SER A 298 35.84 36.86 -46.84
C SER A 298 37.26 36.71 -47.39
N SER A 299 37.39 36.13 -48.58
CA SER A 299 38.63 36.19 -49.35
C SER A 299 38.73 37.56 -50.03
N THR A 300 39.36 38.52 -49.35
CA THR A 300 39.91 39.71 -50.02
C THR A 300 41.29 39.34 -50.54
N GLY A 301 41.39 39.23 -51.87
CA GLY A 301 42.62 39.45 -52.63
C GLY A 301 42.68 40.89 -53.12
#